data_AF-A0A1C5ZFP7-F1
#
_entry.id   AF-A0A1C5ZFP7-F1
#
_cell.length_a   1.000
_cell.length_b   1.000
_cell.length_c   1.000
_cell.angle_alpha   90.00
_cell.angle_beta   90.00
_cell.angle_gamma   90.00
#
_symmetry.space_group_name_H-M   'P 1'
#
loop_
_entity.id
_entity.type
_entity.pdbx_description
1 polymer ?
#
loop_
_entity_poly.entity_id
_entity_poly.type
_entity_poly.pdbx_seq_one_letter_code
_entity_poly.pdbx_strand_id
1 'polypeptide(L)'
;MKKKCVAMMLIAIMTASLAGCGSSKDGSGKSVKLDSDHPVSLTIWHYYNGAQQAMFDTLVKEFNASVGKEEGIYVESYSQGSVSDLEEAVNSSLNGEVGAEELPDIFSSYSDTAYAVQQKCAV
;
A
#
# COMPACT_ATOMS: atom_id res chain seq x y z
N MET A 1 -33.05 -48.80 21.79
CA MET A 1 -32.56 -47.41 21.84
C MET A 1 -31.18 -47.28 21.15
N LYS A 2 -31.07 -47.58 19.84
CA LYS A 2 -29.76 -47.71 19.16
C LYS A 2 -29.67 -47.03 17.78
N LYS A 3 -30.69 -46.27 17.36
CA LYS A 3 -30.72 -45.63 16.03
C LYS A 3 -30.74 -44.10 16.05
N LYS A 4 -30.79 -43.48 17.23
CA LYS A 4 -30.83 -42.01 17.39
C LYS A 4 -29.47 -41.38 17.71
N CYS A 5 -28.44 -42.17 18.01
CA CYS A 5 -27.10 -41.66 18.33
C CYS A 5 -26.23 -41.42 17.10
N VAL A 6 -26.54 -42.04 15.95
CA VAL A 6 -25.71 -41.92 14.74
C VAL A 6 -25.98 -40.60 13.99
N ALA A 7 -27.21 -40.07 14.07
CA ALA A 7 -27.58 -38.84 13.37
C ALA A 7 -27.07 -37.54 14.06
N MET A 8 -26.65 -37.62 15.32
CA MET A 8 -26.20 -36.45 16.09
C MET A 8 -24.67 -36.23 16.00
N MET A 9 -23.93 -37.16 15.42
CA MET A 9 -22.46 -37.09 15.32
C MET A 9 -21.95 -36.55 13.98
N LEU A 10 -22.82 -36.36 12.99
CA LEU A 10 -22.46 -35.88 11.65
C LEU A 10 -22.61 -34.35 11.48
N ILE A 11 -23.24 -33.65 12.42
CA ILE A 11 -23.43 -32.19 12.35
C ILE A 11 -22.28 -31.42 13.04
N ALA A 12 -21.50 -32.08 13.90
CA ALA A 12 -20.43 -31.43 14.65
C ALA A 12 -19.09 -31.30 13.89
N ILE A 13 -18.97 -31.88 12.68
CA ILE A 13 -17.70 -31.94 11.92
C ILE A 13 -17.63 -30.86 10.82
N MET A 14 -18.73 -30.16 10.52
CA MET A 14 -18.81 -29.15 9.45
C MET A 14 -18.55 -27.71 9.89
N THR A 15 -18.22 -27.45 11.16
CA THR A 15 -17.95 -26.08 11.66
C THR A 15 -16.48 -25.81 11.96
N ALA A 16 -15.57 -26.76 11.73
CA ALA A 16 -14.15 -26.62 12.04
C ALA A 16 -13.26 -26.20 10.85
N SER A 17 -13.82 -25.96 9.67
CA SER A 17 -13.06 -25.66 8.44
C SER A 17 -12.84 -24.17 8.15
N LEU A 18 -13.11 -23.26 9.08
CA LEU A 18 -12.81 -21.83 8.95
C LEU A 18 -11.60 -21.34 9.78
N ALA A 19 -10.81 -22.23 10.38
CA ALA A 19 -9.48 -21.89 10.91
C ALA A 19 -8.41 -22.09 9.81
N GLY A 20 -8.57 -21.37 8.70
CA GLY A 20 -7.64 -21.37 7.58
C GLY A 20 -6.71 -20.14 7.65
N CYS A 21 -5.41 -20.41 7.85
CA CYS A 21 -4.29 -19.46 7.76
C CYS A 21 -4.18 -18.40 8.87
N GLY A 22 -3.84 -18.86 10.07
CA GLY A 22 -3.27 -18.05 11.14
C GLY A 22 -2.08 -18.74 11.78
N SER A 23 -1.19 -19.35 10.98
CA SER A 23 0.06 -19.93 11.48
C SER A 23 1.17 -18.91 11.35
N SER A 24 1.41 -18.29 12.49
CA SER A 24 2.57 -17.53 12.92
C SER A 24 3.87 -17.93 12.21
N LYS A 25 4.55 -16.96 11.63
CA LYS A 25 6.00 -16.97 11.50
C LYS A 25 6.55 -15.84 12.33
N ASP A 26 7.52 -16.20 13.16
CA ASP A 26 8.22 -15.37 14.11
C ASP A 26 8.65 -14.02 13.53
N GLY A 27 8.18 -12.97 14.18
CA GLY A 27 8.66 -11.62 14.03
C GLY A 27 8.02 -10.85 15.16
N SER A 28 8.84 -10.25 16.01
CA SER A 28 8.44 -9.23 16.96
C SER A 28 7.79 -8.06 16.19
N GLY A 29 6.56 -8.23 15.73
CA GLY A 29 5.71 -7.16 15.24
C GLY A 29 5.18 -6.42 16.44
N LYS A 30 6.06 -5.77 17.19
CA LYS A 30 5.63 -4.64 18.03
C LYS A 30 4.95 -3.72 17.04
N SER A 31 3.62 -3.62 17.08
CA SER A 31 2.90 -2.64 16.28
C SER A 31 3.57 -1.30 16.59
N VAL A 32 4.31 -0.79 15.62
CA VAL A 32 4.97 0.50 15.76
C VAL A 32 3.84 1.50 15.66
N LYS A 33 3.35 1.93 16.82
CA LYS A 33 2.40 3.04 16.87
C LYS A 33 3.17 4.29 16.53
N LEU A 34 2.83 4.91 15.40
CA LEU A 34 3.40 6.18 14.98
C LEU A 34 2.92 7.29 15.93
N ASP A 35 3.69 8.37 15.98
CA ASP A 35 3.35 9.55 16.77
C ASP A 35 2.55 10.52 15.90
N SER A 36 1.28 10.72 16.22
CA SER A 36 0.40 11.64 15.49
C SER A 36 0.84 13.10 15.60
N ASP A 37 1.61 13.47 16.65
CA ASP A 37 2.15 14.83 16.81
C ASP A 37 3.42 15.04 15.97
N HIS A 38 4.04 13.95 15.50
CA HIS A 38 5.22 13.94 14.62
C HIS A 38 4.99 12.96 13.46
N PRO A 39 4.08 13.29 12.53
CA PRO A 39 3.66 12.36 11.49
C PRO A 39 4.80 12.01 10.54
N VAL A 40 4.77 10.77 10.03
CA VAL A 40 5.63 10.34 8.93
C VAL A 40 5.04 10.90 7.63
N SER A 41 5.82 11.68 6.89
CA SER A 41 5.44 12.15 5.56
C SER A 41 5.77 11.10 4.50
N LEU A 42 4.81 10.82 3.63
CA LEU A 42 4.96 9.97 2.45
C LEU A 42 4.70 10.78 1.19
N THR A 43 5.55 10.62 0.19
CA THR A 43 5.39 11.26 -1.11
C THR A 43 4.85 10.28 -2.14
N ILE A 44 3.85 10.72 -2.90
CA ILE A 44 3.24 9.97 -3.99
C ILE A 44 3.43 10.70 -5.31
N TRP A 45 4.00 10.03 -6.32
CA TRP A 45 3.95 10.52 -7.70
C TRP A 45 2.88 9.81 -8.53
N HIS A 46 2.17 10.57 -9.36
CA HIS A 46 1.16 10.05 -10.27
C HIS A 46 1.16 10.81 -11.60
N TYR A 47 0.44 10.27 -12.59
CA TYR A 47 0.26 10.92 -13.91
C TYR A 47 -1.16 11.47 -14.12
N TYR A 48 -1.98 11.56 -13.07
CA TYR A 48 -3.32 12.12 -13.15
C TYR A 48 -3.31 13.62 -13.43
N ASN A 49 -4.28 14.08 -14.23
CA ASN A 49 -4.48 15.49 -14.55
C ASN A 49 -5.96 15.85 -14.55
N GLY A 50 -6.25 17.15 -14.51
CA GLY A 50 -7.60 17.70 -14.63
C GLY A 50 -8.54 17.10 -13.57
N ALA A 51 -9.66 16.52 -14.01
CA ALA A 51 -10.65 15.95 -13.10
C ALA A 51 -10.11 14.77 -12.28
N GLN A 52 -9.22 13.95 -12.84
CA GLN A 52 -8.64 12.81 -12.11
C GLN A 52 -7.73 13.29 -10.97
N GLN A 53 -6.90 14.29 -11.26
CA GLN A 53 -6.04 14.92 -10.25
C GLN A 53 -6.87 15.56 -9.13
N ALA A 54 -7.89 16.37 -9.48
CA ALA A 54 -8.73 17.01 -8.48
C ALA A 54 -9.44 16.02 -7.54
N MET A 55 -9.84 14.86 -8.07
CA MET A 55 -10.41 13.79 -7.26
C MET A 55 -9.36 13.13 -6.38
N PHE A 56 -8.16 12.87 -6.90
CA PHE A 56 -7.06 12.31 -6.12
C PHE A 56 -6.62 13.25 -4.99
N ASP A 57 -6.49 14.56 -5.27
CA ASP A 57 -6.18 15.59 -4.29
C ASP A 57 -7.24 15.63 -3.17
N THR A 58 -8.52 15.41 -3.51
CA THR A 58 -9.60 15.32 -2.53
C THR A 58 -9.42 14.11 -1.62
N LEU A 59 -9.07 12.94 -2.18
CA LEU A 59 -8.81 11.72 -1.40
C LEU A 59 -7.59 11.87 -0.49
N VAL A 60 -6.51 12.47 -0.97
CA VAL A 60 -5.31 12.77 -0.17
C VAL A 60 -5.66 13.71 0.99
N LYS A 61 -6.43 14.77 0.70
CA LYS A 61 -6.90 15.70 1.74
C LYS A 61 -7.79 15.02 2.78
N GLU A 62 -8.70 14.16 2.35
CA GLU A 62 -9.58 13.40 3.25
C GLU A 62 -8.76 12.44 4.12
N PHE A 63 -7.81 11.72 3.55
CA PHE A 63 -6.91 10.84 4.27
C PHE A 63 -6.11 11.60 5.34
N ASN A 64 -5.45 12.69 4.94
CA ASN A 64 -4.65 13.54 5.84
C ASN A 64 -5.49 14.20 6.95
N ALA A 65 -6.79 14.39 6.74
CA ALA A 65 -7.71 14.95 7.73
C ALA A 65 -8.38 13.90 8.64
N SER A 66 -8.26 12.61 8.31
CA SER A 66 -8.93 11.51 8.99
C SER A 66 -7.93 10.45 9.49
N VAL A 67 -8.02 9.22 8.99
CA VAL A 67 -7.21 8.07 9.44
C VAL A 67 -5.71 8.31 9.28
N GLY A 68 -5.26 9.09 8.29
CA GLY A 68 -3.86 9.46 8.17
C GLY A 68 -3.37 10.21 9.40
N LYS A 69 -4.12 11.23 9.85
CA LYS A 69 -3.80 11.97 11.07
C LYS A 69 -3.84 11.08 12.31
N GLU A 70 -4.87 10.24 12.45
CA GLU A 70 -5.01 9.34 13.60
C GLU A 70 -3.85 8.35 13.69
N GLU A 71 -3.40 7.85 12.56
CA GLU A 71 -2.28 6.91 12.44
C GLU A 71 -0.92 7.61 12.32
N GLY A 72 -0.83 8.94 12.40
CA GLY A 72 0.44 9.67 12.31
C GLY A 72 1.14 9.58 10.95
N ILE A 73 0.35 9.62 9.88
CA ILE A 73 0.79 9.60 8.48
C ILE A 73 0.29 10.86 7.78
N TYR A 74 1.18 11.52 7.06
CA TYR A 74 0.87 12.64 6.18
C TYR A 74 1.28 12.31 4.76
N VAL A 75 0.42 12.60 3.78
CA VAL A 75 0.68 12.29 2.37
C VAL A 75 0.78 13.58 1.56
N GLU A 76 1.85 13.70 0.78
CA GLU A 76 2.00 14.69 -0.27
C GLU A 76 1.94 14.00 -1.63
N SER A 77 1.22 14.57 -2.59
CA SER A 77 1.10 13.99 -3.93
C SER A 77 1.43 14.99 -5.02
N TYR A 78 2.14 14.52 -6.05
CA TYR A 78 2.59 15.33 -7.17
C TYR A 78 2.23 14.67 -8.50
N SER A 79 1.61 15.45 -9.39
CA SER A 79 1.45 15.04 -10.78
C SER A 79 2.74 15.27 -11.54
N GLN A 80 3.22 14.24 -12.21
CA GLN A 80 4.33 14.32 -13.17
C GLN A 80 3.83 14.64 -14.59
N GLY A 81 2.53 14.87 -14.79
CA GLY A 81 1.98 15.35 -16.07
C GLY A 81 1.59 14.25 -17.05
N SER A 82 2.40 13.22 -17.28
CA SER A 82 2.01 12.09 -18.13
C SER A 82 2.66 10.78 -17.68
N VAL A 83 2.23 9.67 -18.28
CA VAL A 83 2.83 8.35 -18.01
C VAL A 83 4.32 8.37 -18.38
N SER A 84 4.66 8.91 -19.56
CA SER A 84 6.05 9.00 -19.99
C SER A 84 6.88 9.92 -19.11
N ASP A 85 6.33 11.06 -18.69
CA ASP A 85 7.04 12.01 -17.82
C ASP A 85 7.29 11.40 -16.44
N LEU A 86 6.32 10.65 -15.90
CA LEU A 86 6.49 9.90 -14.66
C LEU A 86 7.57 8.82 -14.77
N GLU A 87 7.55 8.05 -15.86
CA GLU A 87 8.55 7.01 -16.12
C GLU A 87 9.96 7.58 -16.26
N GLU A 88 10.09 8.73 -16.93
CA GLU A 88 11.35 9.46 -17.03
C GLU A 88 11.82 9.92 -15.65
N ALA A 89 10.97 10.62 -14.89
CA ALA A 89 11.30 11.11 -13.55
C ALA A 89 11.74 9.98 -12.60
N VAL A 90 11.03 8.85 -12.61
CA VAL A 90 11.38 7.67 -11.81
C VAL A 90 12.74 7.10 -12.23
N ASN A 91 13.00 6.96 -13.53
CA ASN A 91 14.27 6.45 -14.01
C ASN A 91 15.44 7.39 -13.71
N SER A 92 15.27 8.70 -13.90
CA SER A 92 16.29 9.70 -13.56
C SER A 92 16.63 9.67 -12.07
N SER A 93 15.61 9.55 -11.21
CA SER A 93 15.79 9.42 -9.75
C SER A 93 16.57 8.15 -9.40
N LEU A 94 16.20 6.99 -9.99
CA LEU A 94 16.88 5.71 -9.76
C LEU A 94 18.33 5.70 -10.27
N ASN A 95 18.61 6.40 -11.36
CA ASN A 95 19.95 6.49 -11.94
C ASN A 95 20.82 7.53 -11.21
N GLY A 96 20.27 8.32 -10.29
CA GLY A 96 20.99 9.40 -9.60
C GLY A 96 21.45 10.51 -10.55
N GLU A 97 20.65 10.83 -11.56
CA GLU A 97 20.99 11.85 -12.55
C GLU A 97 21.07 13.24 -11.91
N VAL A 98 21.99 14.08 -12.39
CA VAL A 98 22.20 15.42 -11.82
C VAL A 98 20.94 16.26 -12.01
N GLY A 99 20.35 16.69 -10.89
CA GLY A 99 19.12 17.48 -10.88
C GLY A 99 17.84 16.66 -10.87
N ALA A 100 17.93 15.33 -10.84
CA ALA A 100 16.78 14.48 -10.56
C ALA A 100 16.28 14.70 -9.12
N GLU A 101 14.97 14.63 -8.93
CA GLU A 101 14.37 14.60 -7.60
C GLU A 101 14.69 13.28 -6.90
N GLU A 102 14.53 13.24 -5.58
CA GLU A 102 14.59 11.97 -4.85
C GLU A 102 13.38 11.10 -5.23
N LEU A 103 13.59 9.79 -5.32
CA LEU A 103 12.52 8.85 -5.65
C LEU A 103 11.41 8.96 -4.58
N PRO A 104 10.13 9.04 -4.97
CA PRO A 104 9.03 9.09 -4.01
C PRO A 104 8.88 7.76 -3.29
N ASP A 105 8.23 7.78 -2.12
CA ASP A 105 7.89 6.55 -1.38
C ASP A 105 6.95 5.64 -2.19
N ILE A 106 6.04 6.24 -2.95
CA ILE A 106 5.05 5.55 -3.78
C ILE A 106 4.95 6.25 -5.12
N PHE A 107 4.85 5.51 -6.21
CA PHE A 107 4.52 6.08 -7.51
C PHE A 107 3.57 5.17 -8.28
N SER A 108 2.73 5.78 -9.11
CA SER A 108 1.89 5.05 -10.06
C SER A 108 2.78 4.43 -11.15
N SER A 109 2.50 3.19 -11.53
CA SER A 109 3.31 2.51 -12.55
C SER A 109 2.51 1.46 -13.31
N TYR A 110 2.87 1.27 -14.58
CA TYR A 110 2.48 0.09 -15.34
C TYR A 110 3.46 -1.05 -15.10
N SER A 111 3.06 -2.27 -15.49
CA SER A 111 3.79 -3.50 -15.13
C SER A 111 5.22 -3.57 -15.64
N ASP A 112 5.48 -3.02 -16.82
CA ASP A 112 6.80 -2.94 -17.44
C ASP A 112 7.74 -2.02 -16.65
N THR A 113 7.29 -0.80 -16.34
CA THR A 113 8.06 0.14 -15.52
C THR A 113 8.27 -0.41 -14.12
N ALA A 114 7.23 -0.94 -13.47
CA ALA A 114 7.34 -1.55 -12.15
C ALA A 114 8.37 -2.69 -12.12
N TYR A 115 8.37 -3.54 -13.15
CA TYR A 115 9.34 -4.63 -13.28
C TYR A 115 10.77 -4.12 -13.51
N ALA A 116 10.94 -3.07 -14.33
CA ALA A 116 12.24 -2.44 -14.53
C ALA A 116 12.80 -1.83 -13.24
N VAL A 117 11.95 -1.14 -12.46
CA VAL A 117 12.33 -0.62 -11.14
C VAL A 117 12.68 -1.76 -10.19
N GLN A 118 11.88 -2.83 -10.15
CA GLN A 118 12.16 -4.00 -9.32
C GLN A 118 13.53 -4.60 -9.64
N GLN A 119 13.92 -4.73 -10.91
CA GLN A 119 15.23 -5.26 -11.28
C GLN A 119 16.39 -4.37 -10.83
N LYS A 120 16.19 -3.05 -10.81
CA LYS A 120 17.20 -2.09 -10.35
C LYS A 120 17.31 -2.03 -8.82
N CYS A 121 16.19 -2.21 -8.12
CA CYS A 121 16.11 -2.13 -6.65
C CYS A 121 16.20 -3.48 -5.94
N ALA A 122 16.23 -4.61 -6.67
CA ALA A 122 16.42 -5.93 -6.09
C ALA A 122 17.83 -6.06 -5.52
N VAL A 123 17.92 -6.12 -4.18
CA VAL A 123 19.14 -6.40 -3.42
C VAL A 123 19.44 -7.90 -3.41
#